data_AF-B0DMN4-F1
#
_entry.id   AF-B0DMN4-F1
#
_cell.length_a   1.000
_cell.length_b   1.000
_cell.length_c   1.000
_cell.angle_alpha   90.00
_cell.angle_beta   90.00
_cell.angle_gamma   90.00
#
_symmetry.space_group_name_H-M   'P 1'
#
loop_
_entity.id
_entity.type
_entity.pdbx_description
1 polymer ?
#
loop_
_entity_poly.entity_id
_entity_poly.type
_entity_poly.pdbx_seq_one_letter_code
_entity_poly.pdbx_strand_id
1 'polypeptide(L)'
;MLASILDLPTELIVEIIHSDNSTDATTLACLGMTCRRLHDICQVFVLERRLPLLRALAGTGCLRIYKDSGSVAMKREELDDVKEIFQASFHKIEYAPVTKLASEEIASIHGLIFHANAVGHIALHFDFLPIIQSSHWHLKDWYKPLASLVGTSSEKMALASLTITGSPQPPPQPPFKPFTPIPETQKSEISIFGRLKNHFFGGTGIQPNRQTGAPEMENPNTGIYFGALRELKSFEIDSPLPFHDTCFPHTLRVLNGGYLTKLSLGHSSLRISDWSNILPLLSMSLLSEFKLRNSKIDFRDLSAFLLRHSSIIHLDLSDNIPTSEPIMPPKGFLPRLEVISGDPDYLSGFLSRQGDLFPHLRSVALMPYLGLRTIQYGALKNIFRNLADRKRGTIHLSIEFSAQIGLTQWFYMARSKPCSLDCVKTLEIIRFGIPISSEVCDSFFYWVSDMFPCVQKLDLRRIVLPDPNIWTWRVDALWDSCPELQSIIVGVETYQRPVK
;
A
#
# COMPACT_ATOMS: atom_id res chain seq x y z
N MET A 1 -8.67 -21.90 48.96
CA MET A 1 -8.42 -21.15 47.71
C MET A 1 -7.29 -20.19 47.99
N LEU A 2 -6.16 -20.29 47.30
CA LEU A 2 -5.10 -19.29 47.37
C LEU A 2 -5.58 -18.08 46.56
N ALA A 3 -5.61 -16.90 47.18
CA ALA A 3 -5.87 -15.66 46.46
C ALA A 3 -4.82 -15.49 45.36
N SER A 4 -5.24 -15.25 44.12
CA SER A 4 -4.30 -15.02 43.04
C SER A 4 -3.58 -13.70 43.29
N ILE A 5 -2.30 -13.59 42.92
CA ILE A 5 -1.57 -12.32 42.96
C ILE A 5 -2.26 -11.23 42.12
N LEU A 6 -3.05 -11.65 41.13
CA LEU A 6 -3.85 -10.77 40.28
C LEU A 6 -5.07 -10.16 40.99
N ASP A 7 -5.47 -10.72 42.13
CA ASP A 7 -6.60 -10.25 42.96
C ASP A 7 -6.16 -9.19 43.98
N LEU A 8 -4.84 -8.95 44.11
CA LEU A 8 -4.31 -7.97 45.05
C LEU A 8 -4.65 -6.53 44.60
N PRO A 9 -4.90 -5.60 45.54
CA PRO A 9 -4.97 -4.17 45.23
C PRO A 9 -3.69 -3.67 44.57
N THR A 10 -3.80 -2.66 43.69
CA THR A 10 -2.66 -2.13 42.94
C THR A 10 -1.60 -1.56 43.87
N GLU A 11 -2.03 -0.96 44.97
CA GLU A 11 -1.23 -0.40 46.03
C GLU A 11 -0.34 -1.46 46.67
N LEU A 12 -0.90 -2.66 46.91
CA LEU A 12 -0.18 -3.76 47.55
C LEU A 12 0.78 -4.45 46.58
N ILE A 13 0.45 -4.49 45.29
CA ILE A 13 1.38 -4.93 44.24
C ILE A 13 2.58 -3.98 44.15
N VAL A 14 2.31 -2.66 44.17
CA VAL A 14 3.35 -1.63 44.16
C VAL A 14 4.20 -1.76 45.42
N GLU A 15 3.59 -1.94 46.59
CA GLU A 15 4.31 -2.15 47.86
C GLU A 15 5.19 -3.40 47.80
N ILE A 16 4.70 -4.53 47.28
CA ILE A 16 5.51 -5.74 47.08
C ILE A 16 6.72 -5.44 46.18
N ILE A 17 6.50 -4.76 45.05
CA ILE A 17 7.56 -4.36 44.11
C ILE A 17 8.61 -3.47 44.76
N HIS A 18 8.20 -2.56 45.66
CA HIS A 18 9.09 -1.61 46.33
C HIS A 18 9.66 -2.12 47.66
N SER A 19 9.08 -3.17 48.25
CA SER A 19 9.44 -3.70 49.58
C SER A 19 10.74 -4.48 49.58
N ASP A 20 11.15 -5.02 48.42
CA ASP A 20 12.41 -5.74 48.28
C ASP A 20 13.47 -4.86 47.60
N ASN A 21 14.43 -4.38 48.40
CA ASN A 21 15.67 -3.73 47.90
C ASN A 21 16.51 -4.65 46.99
N SER A 22 16.10 -5.92 46.78
CA SER A 22 16.78 -6.92 45.96
C SER A 22 16.07 -7.28 44.66
N THR A 23 14.91 -6.69 44.34
CA THR A 23 14.24 -7.04 43.08
C THR A 23 14.95 -6.38 41.91
N ASP A 24 15.89 -7.10 41.30
CA ASP A 24 16.59 -6.68 40.08
C ASP A 24 15.58 -6.17 39.04
N ALA A 25 15.86 -5.04 38.40
CA ALA A 25 15.03 -4.42 37.36
C ALA A 25 14.66 -5.42 36.25
N THR A 26 15.54 -6.39 35.99
CA THR A 26 15.28 -7.54 35.10
C THR A 26 14.05 -8.34 35.53
N THR A 27 13.90 -8.64 36.82
CA THR A 27 12.79 -9.40 37.40
C THR A 27 11.49 -8.61 37.31
N LEU A 28 11.52 -7.32 37.62
CA LEU A 28 10.36 -6.43 37.48
C LEU A 28 9.91 -6.30 36.02
N ALA A 29 10.85 -6.20 35.09
CA ALA A 29 10.54 -6.22 33.67
C ALA A 29 9.94 -7.57 33.22
N CYS A 30 10.48 -8.70 33.69
CA CYS A 30 9.90 -10.03 33.44
C CYS A 30 8.45 -10.12 33.93
N LEU A 31 8.20 -9.62 35.15
CA LEU A 31 6.88 -9.60 35.76
C LEU A 31 5.91 -8.69 34.98
N GLY A 32 6.37 -7.52 34.56
CA GLY A 32 5.60 -6.62 33.69
C GLY A 32 5.25 -7.25 32.34
N MET A 33 6.09 -8.14 31.80
CA MET A 33 5.82 -8.82 30.53
C MET A 33 4.84 -9.99 30.64
N THR A 34 4.56 -10.53 31.83
CA THR A 34 3.68 -11.71 31.98
C THR A 34 2.20 -11.36 32.18
N CYS A 35 1.88 -10.16 32.67
CA CYS A 35 0.50 -9.75 32.94
C CYS A 35 0.26 -8.30 32.54
N ARG A 36 -0.87 -8.02 31.86
CA ARG A 36 -1.28 -6.67 31.44
C ARG A 36 -1.39 -5.68 32.61
N ARG A 37 -1.94 -6.10 33.75
CA ARG A 37 -2.07 -5.21 34.92
C ARG A 37 -0.71 -4.83 35.51
N LEU A 38 0.22 -5.78 35.53
CA LEU A 38 1.59 -5.55 35.98
C LEU A 38 2.41 -4.78 34.94
N HIS A 39 2.11 -4.95 33.65
CA HIS A 39 2.73 -4.20 32.56
C HIS A 39 2.55 -2.69 32.75
N ASP A 40 1.35 -2.24 33.14
CA ASP A 40 1.08 -0.82 33.36
C ASP A 40 1.86 -0.27 34.57
N ILE A 41 2.09 -1.10 35.60
CA ILE A 41 2.86 -0.75 36.80
C ILE A 41 4.37 -0.76 36.51
N CYS A 42 4.84 -1.81 35.83
CA CYS A 42 6.25 -2.04 35.51
C CYS A 42 6.66 -1.47 34.15
N GLN A 43 5.85 -0.62 33.54
CA GLN A 43 6.04 -0.17 32.15
C GLN A 43 7.43 0.39 31.95
N VAL A 44 7.89 1.27 32.84
CA VAL A 44 9.22 1.89 32.77
C VAL A 44 10.32 0.82 32.72
N PHE A 45 10.28 -0.18 33.62
CA PHE A 45 11.28 -1.27 33.64
C PHE A 45 11.24 -2.14 32.38
N VAL A 46 10.05 -2.43 31.86
CA VAL A 46 9.89 -3.18 30.59
C VAL A 46 10.54 -2.40 29.45
N LEU A 47 10.31 -1.09 29.39
CA LEU A 47 10.84 -0.23 28.34
C LEU A 47 12.35 0.01 28.47
N GLU A 48 12.86 0.22 29.69
CA GLU A 48 14.29 0.32 30.00
C GLU A 48 15.05 -0.93 29.56
N ARG A 49 14.48 -2.12 29.82
CA ARG A 49 15.07 -3.38 29.38
C ARG A 49 15.13 -3.50 27.85
N ARG A 50 14.19 -2.90 27.13
CA ARG A 50 14.09 -2.96 25.66
C ARG A 50 14.96 -1.91 24.96
N LEU A 51 15.32 -0.84 25.67
CA LEU A 51 16.04 0.30 25.11
C LEU A 51 17.44 -0.07 24.55
N PRO A 52 18.29 -0.87 25.23
CA PRO A 52 19.57 -1.30 24.67
C PRO A 52 19.44 -2.02 23.33
N LEU A 53 18.39 -2.83 23.15
CA LEU A 53 18.13 -3.53 21.90
C LEU A 53 17.67 -2.57 20.79
N LEU A 54 16.78 -1.63 21.10
CA LEU A 54 16.40 -0.58 20.15
C LEU A 54 17.60 0.27 19.70
N ARG A 55 18.50 0.62 20.63
CA ARG A 55 19.76 1.31 20.33
C ARG A 55 20.67 0.48 19.43
N ALA A 56 20.77 -0.83 19.67
CA ALA A 56 21.54 -1.73 18.83
C ALA A 56 20.95 -1.80 17.41
N LEU A 57 19.63 -1.95 17.29
CA LEU A 57 18.92 -1.97 16.00
C LEU A 57 19.04 -0.65 15.24
N ALA A 58 18.98 0.49 15.94
CA ALA A 58 19.24 1.79 15.33
C ALA A 58 20.69 1.92 14.87
N GLY A 59 21.65 1.47 15.70
CA GLY A 59 23.08 1.47 15.38
C GLY A 59 23.46 0.61 14.18
N THR A 60 22.75 -0.50 13.93
CA THR A 60 22.94 -1.34 12.74
C THR A 60 22.14 -0.86 11.53
N GLY A 61 21.29 0.17 11.69
CA GLY A 61 20.38 0.66 10.65
C GLY A 61 19.17 -0.24 10.37
N CYS A 62 18.93 -1.26 11.21
CA CYS A 62 17.75 -2.13 11.14
C CYS A 62 16.48 -1.40 11.57
N LEU A 63 16.59 -0.42 12.47
CA LEU A 63 15.48 0.41 12.95
C LEU A 63 15.78 1.87 12.61
N ARG A 64 14.85 2.55 11.95
CA ARG A 64 14.95 3.99 11.67
C ARG A 64 13.69 4.67 12.18
N ILE A 65 13.88 5.68 13.01
CA ILE A 65 12.78 6.44 13.63
C ILE A 65 12.90 7.89 13.17
N TYR A 66 11.80 8.47 12.70
CA TYR A 66 11.75 9.84 12.20
C TYR A 66 10.72 10.60 13.03
N LYS A 67 11.16 11.64 13.74
CA LYS A 67 10.26 12.49 14.55
C LYS A 67 9.35 13.34 13.67
N ASP A 68 9.92 13.97 12.64
CA ASP A 68 9.22 14.91 11.75
C ASP A 68 9.31 14.50 10.27
N SER A 69 8.41 15.04 9.44
CA SER A 69 8.44 14.83 7.99
C SER A 69 9.69 15.48 7.39
N GLY A 70 10.59 14.68 6.81
CA GLY A 70 11.84 15.16 6.24
C GLY A 70 13.00 15.25 7.23
N SER A 71 12.83 14.81 8.48
CA SER A 71 13.94 14.69 9.42
C SER A 71 14.90 13.57 8.99
N VAL A 72 16.15 13.65 9.46
CA VAL A 72 17.06 12.51 9.43
C VAL A 72 16.55 11.45 10.43
N ALA A 73 16.86 10.18 10.18
CA ALA A 73 16.59 9.12 11.14
C ALA A 73 17.33 9.41 12.45
N MET A 74 16.67 9.18 13.59
CA MET A 74 17.26 9.36 14.91
C MET A 74 18.54 8.52 15.04
N LYS A 75 19.59 9.14 15.58
CA LYS A 75 20.85 8.47 15.90
C LYS A 75 20.71 7.64 17.17
N ARG A 76 21.66 6.73 17.39
CA ARG A 76 21.70 5.86 18.56
C ARG A 76 21.73 6.65 19.87
N GLU A 77 22.45 7.78 19.89
CA GLU A 77 22.61 8.66 21.06
C GLU A 77 21.34 9.46 21.36
N GLU A 78 20.45 9.63 20.37
CA GLU A 78 19.16 10.31 20.58
C GLU A 78 18.11 9.37 21.21
N LEU A 79 18.47 8.10 21.44
CA LEU A 79 17.63 7.11 22.11
C LEU A 79 18.02 6.94 23.59
N ASP A 80 18.25 8.05 24.29
CA ASP A 80 18.79 8.01 25.66
C ASP A 80 17.73 7.93 26.77
N ASP A 81 16.56 8.55 26.58
CA ASP A 81 15.48 8.57 27.57
C ASP A 81 14.28 7.70 27.16
N VAL A 82 13.94 6.73 28.00
CA VAL A 82 12.77 5.86 27.84
C VAL A 82 11.46 6.66 27.73
N LYS A 83 11.26 7.66 28.59
CA LYS A 83 10.02 8.45 28.58
C LYS A 83 9.91 9.26 27.31
N GLU A 84 11.01 9.86 26.86
CA GLU A 84 11.03 10.63 25.62
C GLU A 84 10.67 9.74 24.43
N ILE A 85 11.23 8.54 24.32
CA ILE A 85 11.01 7.67 23.15
C ILE A 85 9.62 7.04 23.16
N PHE A 86 9.24 6.39 24.26
CA PHE A 86 8.03 5.58 24.27
C PHE A 86 6.76 6.41 24.46
N GLN A 87 6.84 7.70 24.76
CA GLN A 87 5.68 8.60 24.79
C GLN A 87 5.76 9.69 23.71
N ALA A 88 6.79 9.68 22.86
CA ALA A 88 6.89 10.58 21.73
C ALA A 88 5.87 10.24 20.63
N SER A 89 5.58 11.25 19.82
CA SER A 89 4.94 11.08 18.53
C SER A 89 6.01 10.98 17.45
N PHE A 90 5.84 10.05 16.52
CA PHE A 90 6.75 9.82 15.41
C PHE A 90 6.04 10.03 14.09
N HIS A 91 6.71 10.68 13.14
CA HIS A 91 6.25 10.73 11.76
C HIS A 91 6.33 9.35 11.11
N LYS A 92 7.46 8.65 11.29
CA LYS A 92 7.72 7.37 10.61
C LYS A 92 8.56 6.43 11.48
N ILE A 93 8.23 5.13 11.47
CA ILE A 93 9.07 4.05 12.01
C ILE A 93 9.31 3.05 10.88
N GLU A 94 10.57 2.77 10.56
CA GLU A 94 10.97 1.74 9.59
C GLU A 94 11.72 0.62 10.31
N TYR A 95 11.36 -0.62 10.03
CA TYR A 95 12.09 -1.80 10.48
C TYR A 95 12.49 -2.67 9.30
N ALA A 96 13.79 -2.95 9.18
CA ALA A 96 14.40 -3.78 8.14
C ALA A 96 15.39 -4.77 8.78
N PRO A 97 14.95 -5.99 9.18
CA PRO A 97 15.86 -7.00 9.72
C PRO A 97 16.91 -7.43 8.69
N VAL A 98 18.18 -7.46 9.11
CA VAL A 98 19.32 -7.80 8.24
C VAL A 98 19.57 -9.30 8.15
N THR A 99 19.38 -10.05 9.24
CA THR A 99 19.76 -11.48 9.27
C THR A 99 18.64 -12.41 9.71
N LYS A 100 17.91 -12.07 10.78
CA LYS A 100 16.88 -12.92 11.38
C LYS A 100 15.78 -12.08 12.01
N LEU A 101 14.57 -12.61 12.01
CA LEU A 101 13.45 -12.10 12.80
C LEU A 101 13.55 -12.62 14.23
N ALA A 102 14.42 -12.03 15.04
CA ALA A 102 14.54 -12.41 16.44
C ALA A 102 13.29 -11.97 17.22
N SER A 103 12.71 -12.88 18.01
CA SER A 103 11.50 -12.59 18.80
C SER A 103 11.69 -11.41 19.75
N GLU A 104 12.90 -11.23 20.29
CA GLU A 104 13.24 -10.12 21.17
C GLU A 104 13.27 -8.77 20.44
N GLU A 105 13.79 -8.72 19.22
CA GLU A 105 13.78 -7.50 18.39
C GLU A 105 12.35 -7.07 18.11
N ILE A 106 11.52 -8.04 17.69
CA ILE A 106 10.14 -7.78 17.32
C ILE A 106 9.31 -7.36 18.51
N ALA A 107 9.49 -8.00 19.67
CA ALA A 107 8.84 -7.57 20.90
C ALA A 107 9.26 -6.14 21.31
N SER A 108 10.50 -5.73 21.01
CA SER A 108 10.98 -4.37 21.29
C SER A 108 10.35 -3.34 20.35
N ILE A 109 10.26 -3.65 19.06
CA ILE A 109 9.62 -2.79 18.06
C ILE A 109 8.11 -2.70 18.29
N HIS A 110 7.48 -3.83 18.62
CA HIS A 110 6.10 -3.87 19.05
C HIS A 110 5.88 -2.96 20.27
N GLY A 111 6.74 -3.05 21.29
CA GLY A 111 6.68 -2.17 22.45
C GLY A 111 6.80 -0.69 22.06
N LEU A 112 7.72 -0.35 21.16
CA LEU A 112 7.90 1.01 20.64
C LEU A 112 6.62 1.54 19.98
N ILE A 113 6.08 0.79 19.01
CA ILE A 113 4.85 1.17 18.28
C ILE A 113 3.65 1.27 19.22
N PHE A 114 3.50 0.30 20.11
CA PHE A 114 2.38 0.23 21.03
C PHE A 114 2.35 1.44 21.96
N HIS A 115 3.52 1.82 22.50
CA HIS A 115 3.60 2.88 23.51
C HIS A 115 3.69 4.29 22.94
N ALA A 116 4.33 4.50 21.78
CA ALA A 116 4.48 5.81 21.15
C ALA A 116 3.15 6.60 21.15
N ASN A 117 3.10 7.89 21.45
CA ASN A 117 1.81 8.60 21.50
C ASN A 117 1.08 8.58 20.14
N ALA A 118 1.81 8.78 19.04
CA ALA A 118 1.31 8.66 17.67
C ALA A 118 2.40 8.16 16.73
N VAL A 119 2.02 7.46 15.66
CA VAL A 119 2.95 7.05 14.60
C VAL A 119 2.30 7.30 13.26
N GLY A 120 2.79 8.26 12.47
CA GLY A 120 2.17 8.59 11.17
C GLY A 120 2.25 7.45 10.16
N HIS A 121 3.42 6.82 10.05
CA HIS A 121 3.68 5.74 9.09
C HIS A 121 4.56 4.64 9.71
N ILE A 122 4.21 3.38 9.46
CA ILE A 122 5.03 2.22 9.83
C ILE A 122 5.41 1.48 8.55
N ALA A 123 6.70 1.25 8.33
CA ALA A 123 7.22 0.46 7.23
C ALA A 123 7.97 -0.77 7.76
N LEU A 124 7.59 -1.95 7.31
CA LEU A 124 8.22 -3.23 7.64
C LEU A 124 8.83 -3.81 6.37
N HIS A 125 10.15 -3.92 6.30
CA HIS A 125 10.91 -4.34 5.12
C HIS A 125 11.58 -5.69 5.34
N PHE A 126 11.08 -6.75 4.70
CA PHE A 126 11.59 -8.11 4.84
C PHE A 126 12.40 -8.59 3.62
N ASP A 127 12.83 -7.67 2.76
CA ASP A 127 13.54 -7.93 1.50
C ASP A 127 14.95 -8.52 1.69
N PHE A 128 15.60 -8.21 2.81
CA PHE A 128 17.01 -8.54 3.07
C PHE A 128 17.22 -9.84 3.83
N LEU A 129 16.17 -10.61 4.14
CA LEU A 129 16.35 -11.92 4.76
C LEU A 129 17.04 -12.81 3.71
N PRO A 130 18.37 -13.04 3.83
CA PRO A 130 19.14 -13.70 2.79
C PRO A 130 18.50 -15.05 2.55
N ILE A 131 18.28 -15.38 1.26
CA ILE A 131 17.66 -16.61 0.78
C ILE A 131 17.98 -17.74 1.76
N ILE A 132 17.01 -18.05 2.60
CA ILE A 132 17.09 -19.06 3.66
C ILE A 132 16.97 -20.44 2.96
N GLN A 133 17.69 -20.68 1.87
CA GLN A 133 17.71 -21.97 1.17
C GLN A 133 18.52 -23.01 1.95
N SER A 134 19.34 -22.61 2.92
CA SER A 134 20.12 -23.52 3.75
C SER A 134 19.30 -24.05 4.94
N SER A 135 18.44 -25.04 4.69
CA SER A 135 17.98 -26.13 5.58
C SER A 135 17.49 -25.86 7.02
N HIS A 136 17.47 -24.63 7.51
CA HIS A 136 17.22 -24.30 8.92
C HIS A 136 15.94 -23.45 9.13
N TRP A 137 14.94 -23.58 8.26
CA TRP A 137 13.59 -23.00 8.44
C TRP A 137 12.82 -23.55 9.67
N HIS A 138 13.49 -24.21 10.61
CA HIS A 138 12.92 -24.64 11.89
C HIS A 138 12.55 -23.49 12.84
N LEU A 139 12.61 -22.22 12.42
CA LEU A 139 11.81 -21.16 13.03
C LEU A 139 10.34 -21.38 12.64
N LYS A 140 9.74 -22.42 13.25
CA LYS A 140 8.35 -22.87 13.11
C LYS A 140 7.31 -21.77 13.41
N ASP A 141 7.76 -20.57 13.77
CA ASP A 141 6.99 -19.50 14.39
C ASP A 141 7.34 -18.08 13.89
N TRP A 142 8.14 -17.89 12.82
CA TRP A 142 8.51 -16.53 12.34
C TRP A 142 7.30 -15.65 12.01
N TYR A 143 6.16 -16.26 11.68
CA TYR A 143 4.91 -15.59 11.39
C TYR A 143 4.23 -15.02 12.64
N LYS A 144 4.43 -15.57 13.85
CA LYS A 144 3.73 -15.08 15.06
C LYS A 144 4.18 -13.65 15.40
N PRO A 145 5.49 -13.35 15.39
CA PRO A 145 5.95 -11.98 15.57
C PRO A 145 5.44 -11.02 14.48
N LEU A 146 5.39 -11.45 13.21
CA LEU A 146 4.84 -10.62 12.14
C LEU A 146 3.34 -10.35 12.35
N ALA A 147 2.56 -11.38 12.64
CA ALA A 147 1.14 -11.27 12.94
C ALA A 147 0.88 -10.31 14.10
N SER A 148 1.72 -10.38 15.14
CA SER A 148 1.70 -9.46 16.28
C SER A 148 2.01 -8.02 15.84
N LEU A 149 3.07 -7.80 15.05
CA LEU A 149 3.40 -6.47 14.52
C LEU A 149 2.29 -5.89 13.65
N VAL A 150 1.70 -6.68 12.75
CA VAL A 150 0.57 -6.27 11.90
C VAL A 150 -0.63 -5.88 12.76
N GLY A 151 -0.97 -6.73 13.74
CA GLY A 151 -2.05 -6.48 14.69
C GLY A 151 -1.85 -5.17 15.44
N THR A 152 -0.71 -5.02 16.10
CA THR A 152 -0.41 -3.85 16.94
C THR A 152 -0.26 -2.57 16.16
N SER A 153 0.36 -2.63 14.97
CA SER A 153 0.42 -1.48 14.08
C SER A 153 -1.01 -1.02 13.73
N SER A 154 -1.88 -1.94 13.33
CA SER A 154 -3.26 -1.60 12.94
C SER A 154 -4.16 -1.09 14.06
N GLU A 155 -3.85 -1.41 15.32
CA GLU A 155 -4.61 -0.97 16.50
C GLU A 155 -4.16 0.40 16.99
N LYS A 156 -3.10 0.97 16.41
CA LYS A 156 -2.59 2.27 16.81
C LYS A 156 -3.57 3.37 16.39
N MET A 157 -4.17 4.02 17.39
CA MET A 157 -5.23 5.02 17.19
C MET A 157 -4.86 6.17 16.26
N ALA A 158 -3.58 6.50 16.08
CA ALA A 158 -3.13 7.61 15.22
C ALA A 158 -2.26 7.14 14.04
N LEU A 159 -2.40 5.87 13.61
CA LEU A 159 -1.66 5.35 12.46
C LEU A 159 -2.35 5.71 11.14
N ALA A 160 -1.71 6.54 10.32
CA ALA A 160 -2.26 6.90 9.02
C ALA A 160 -1.92 5.85 7.93
N SER A 161 -0.73 5.24 8.00
CA SER A 161 -0.24 4.36 6.93
C SER A 161 0.61 3.19 7.44
N LEU A 162 0.38 2.00 6.87
CA LEU A 162 1.19 0.80 7.09
C LEU A 162 1.73 0.30 5.75
N THR A 163 3.03 0.01 5.66
CA THR A 163 3.67 -0.60 4.50
C THR A 163 4.40 -1.86 4.93
N ILE A 164 4.19 -2.95 4.20
CA ILE A 164 4.89 -4.22 4.40
C ILE A 164 5.50 -4.62 3.06
N THR A 165 6.83 -4.59 2.95
CA THR A 165 7.54 -5.09 1.76
C THR A 165 8.34 -6.33 2.13
N GLY A 166 8.61 -7.17 1.14
CA GLY A 166 9.41 -8.37 1.35
C GLY A 166 9.07 -9.41 0.31
N SER A 167 10.07 -9.83 -0.47
CA SER A 167 9.94 -10.99 -1.36
C SER A 167 10.73 -12.19 -0.85
N PRO A 168 10.37 -12.78 0.32
CA PRO A 168 10.97 -14.06 0.68
C PRO A 168 10.52 -15.04 -0.38
N GLN A 169 11.46 -15.66 -1.10
CA GLN A 169 11.12 -16.83 -1.92
C GLN A 169 10.52 -17.87 -1.00
N PRO A 170 9.20 -18.08 -0.99
CA PRO A 170 8.63 -19.05 -0.09
C PRO A 170 9.12 -20.42 -0.58
N PRO A 171 9.45 -21.36 0.31
CA PRO A 171 9.46 -22.77 -0.10
C PRO A 171 8.10 -23.07 -0.75
N PRO A 172 8.04 -23.92 -1.78
CA PRO A 172 6.79 -24.19 -2.52
C PRO A 172 5.67 -24.54 -1.52
N GLN A 173 4.75 -23.59 -1.33
CA GLN A 173 3.68 -23.74 -0.35
C GLN A 173 2.58 -24.63 -0.93
N PRO A 174 1.94 -25.48 -0.10
CA PRO A 174 0.70 -26.13 -0.49
C PRO A 174 -0.34 -25.07 -0.92
N PRO A 175 -1.29 -25.41 -1.82
CA PRO A 175 -2.42 -24.53 -2.17
C PRO A 175 -3.02 -23.90 -0.91
N PHE A 176 -3.29 -22.58 -0.96
CA PHE A 176 -3.95 -21.89 0.14
C PHE A 176 -5.21 -22.67 0.50
N LYS A 177 -5.28 -23.15 1.73
CA LYS A 177 -6.46 -23.90 2.17
C LYS A 177 -7.56 -22.87 2.39
N PRO A 178 -8.73 -23.01 1.73
CA PRO A 178 -9.85 -22.13 2.00
C PRO A 178 -10.06 -22.05 3.50
N PHE A 179 -10.25 -20.83 4.02
CA PHE A 179 -10.56 -20.64 5.43
C PHE A 179 -11.78 -21.50 5.75
N THR A 180 -11.56 -22.59 6.47
CA THR A 180 -12.66 -23.32 7.08
C THR A 180 -13.16 -22.39 8.19
N PRO A 181 -14.45 -22.01 8.20
CA PRO A 181 -14.98 -21.18 9.27
C PRO A 181 -14.52 -21.77 10.59
N ILE A 182 -13.90 -20.95 11.44
CA ILE A 182 -13.34 -21.39 12.72
C ILE A 182 -14.42 -22.22 13.43
N PRO A 183 -14.16 -23.51 13.75
CA PRO A 183 -15.14 -24.35 14.43
C PRO A 183 -15.67 -23.61 15.66
N GLU A 184 -16.97 -23.68 15.93
CA GLU A 184 -17.60 -22.92 17.02
C GLU A 184 -16.92 -23.10 18.39
N THR A 185 -16.20 -24.21 18.58
CA THR A 185 -15.37 -24.49 19.76
C THR A 185 -14.17 -23.54 19.94
N GLN A 186 -13.53 -23.07 18.86
CA GLN A 186 -12.42 -22.10 18.91
C GLN A 186 -12.88 -20.64 18.96
N LYS A 187 -14.16 -20.33 18.69
CA LYS A 187 -14.72 -18.99 18.92
C LYS A 187 -14.58 -18.57 20.38
N SER A 188 -14.55 -19.52 21.31
CA SER A 188 -14.37 -19.27 22.74
C SER A 188 -13.00 -18.64 23.08
N GLU A 189 -11.90 -19.11 22.49
CA GLU A 189 -10.54 -18.59 22.77
C GLU A 189 -10.33 -17.15 22.26
N ILE A 190 -10.95 -16.80 21.13
CA ILE A 190 -10.89 -15.44 20.56
C ILE A 190 -11.88 -14.50 21.27
N SER A 191 -13.06 -15.00 21.66
CA SER A 191 -14.04 -14.31 22.51
C SER A 191 -13.49 -14.01 23.91
N ILE A 192 -12.61 -14.85 24.47
CA ILE A 192 -12.01 -14.64 25.81
C ILE A 192 -11.26 -13.30 25.84
N PHE A 193 -10.53 -12.92 24.79
CA PHE A 193 -9.83 -11.64 24.72
C PHE A 193 -10.78 -10.42 24.62
N GLY A 194 -11.95 -10.57 23.99
CA GLY A 194 -13.00 -9.54 23.96
C GLY A 194 -13.76 -9.43 25.30
N ARG A 195 -14.13 -10.56 25.91
CA ARG A 195 -14.89 -10.60 27.18
C ARG A 195 -14.08 -10.17 28.40
N LEU A 196 -12.77 -10.45 28.44
CA LEU A 196 -11.85 -9.95 29.49
C LEU A 196 -11.76 -8.41 29.51
N LYS A 197 -12.07 -7.72 28.41
CA LYS A 197 -12.10 -6.26 28.40
C LYS A 197 -13.35 -5.71 29.10
N ASN A 198 -14.48 -6.43 29.07
CA ASN A 198 -15.76 -5.94 29.60
C ASN A 198 -15.99 -6.27 31.08
N HIS A 199 -15.24 -7.21 31.67
CA HIS A 199 -15.37 -7.57 33.09
C HIS A 199 -14.44 -6.79 34.05
N PHE A 200 -13.42 -6.08 33.55
CA PHE A 200 -12.37 -5.48 34.40
C PHE A 200 -12.51 -3.97 34.63
N PHE A 201 -13.47 -3.28 33.99
CA PHE A 201 -13.66 -1.82 34.16
C PHE A 201 -14.85 -1.42 35.05
N GLY A 202 -15.39 -2.35 35.86
CA GLY A 202 -16.38 -2.04 36.89
C GLY A 202 -15.72 -1.58 38.20
N GLY A 203 -14.99 -0.45 38.19
CA GLY A 203 -14.34 0.11 39.38
C GLY A 203 -14.71 1.57 39.57
N THR A 204 -15.39 1.89 40.68
CA THR A 204 -15.73 3.25 41.10
C THR A 204 -14.47 4.04 41.47
N GLY A 205 -13.84 4.64 40.47
CA GLY A 205 -12.73 5.58 40.64
C GLY A 205 -12.83 6.68 39.60
N ILE A 206 -12.74 7.93 40.05
CA ILE A 206 -12.91 9.16 39.27
C ILE A 206 -12.03 9.11 38.00
N GLN A 207 -12.65 8.89 36.85
CA GLN A 207 -12.00 8.88 35.54
C GLN A 207 -11.89 10.30 34.96
N PRO A 208 -10.81 10.63 34.24
CA PRO A 208 -10.81 11.77 33.32
C PRO A 208 -11.69 11.42 32.11
N ASN A 209 -12.56 12.37 31.78
CA ASN A 209 -13.62 12.32 30.77
C ASN A 209 -13.17 11.73 29.41
N ARG A 210 -13.28 10.41 29.21
CA ARG A 210 -13.23 9.75 27.90
C ARG A 210 -14.63 9.26 27.56
N GLN A 211 -15.20 9.78 26.48
CA GLN A 211 -16.53 9.40 25.99
C GLN A 211 -16.60 7.89 25.75
N THR A 212 -17.58 7.25 26.38
CA THR A 212 -17.89 5.82 26.26
C THR A 212 -18.42 5.56 24.84
N GLY A 213 -17.60 4.95 24.00
CA GLY A 213 -18.03 4.46 22.68
C GLY A 213 -19.02 3.29 22.79
N ALA A 214 -19.89 3.17 21.80
CA ALA A 214 -20.90 2.11 21.69
C ALA A 214 -20.28 0.69 21.76
N PRO A 215 -21.00 -0.31 22.29
CA PRO A 215 -20.50 -1.69 22.43
C PRO A 215 -20.17 -2.31 21.07
N GLU A 216 -19.01 -2.97 21.00
CA GLU A 216 -18.56 -3.74 19.82
C GLU A 216 -19.64 -4.77 19.42
N MET A 217 -20.22 -4.61 18.22
CA MET A 217 -21.15 -5.61 17.67
C MET A 217 -20.37 -6.72 16.97
N GLU A 218 -20.56 -7.95 17.46
CA GLU A 218 -20.04 -9.16 16.83
C GLU A 218 -20.91 -9.52 15.60
N ASN A 219 -20.28 -9.84 14.47
CA ASN A 219 -21.01 -10.41 13.33
C ASN A 219 -21.18 -11.93 13.55
N PRO A 220 -22.41 -12.42 13.79
CA PRO A 220 -22.64 -13.82 14.19
C PRO A 220 -22.23 -14.84 13.12
N ASN A 221 -22.15 -14.44 11.85
CA ASN A 221 -21.89 -15.35 10.73
C ASN A 221 -20.40 -15.59 10.44
N THR A 222 -19.51 -14.73 10.94
CA THR A 222 -18.07 -14.82 10.64
C THR A 222 -17.20 -15.00 11.87
N GLY A 223 -17.69 -14.68 13.07
CA GLY A 223 -16.89 -14.74 14.30
C GLY A 223 -15.73 -13.74 14.32
N ILE A 224 -15.76 -12.72 13.45
CA ILE A 224 -14.73 -11.69 13.33
C ILE A 224 -15.12 -10.50 14.21
N TYR A 225 -14.28 -10.20 15.21
CA TYR A 225 -14.44 -9.04 16.10
C TYR A 225 -13.96 -7.74 15.42
N PHE A 226 -14.90 -6.84 15.14
CA PHE A 226 -14.62 -5.46 14.76
C PHE A 226 -14.31 -4.66 16.03
N GLY A 227 -13.01 -4.58 16.38
CA GLY A 227 -12.55 -3.82 17.54
C GLY A 227 -12.69 -2.31 17.36
N ALA A 228 -12.41 -1.54 18.43
CA ALA A 228 -12.33 -0.07 18.45
C ALA A 228 -11.86 0.57 17.13
N LEU A 229 -12.46 1.73 16.80
CA LEU A 229 -12.24 2.45 15.54
C LEU A 229 -10.74 2.58 15.23
N ARG A 230 -10.33 2.00 14.10
CA ARG A 230 -8.94 2.01 13.61
C ARG A 230 -8.79 3.16 12.63
N GLU A 231 -7.82 4.05 12.83
CA GLU A 231 -7.62 5.20 11.92
C GLU A 231 -6.75 4.88 10.70
N LEU A 232 -6.43 3.62 10.42
CA LEU A 232 -5.58 3.24 9.30
C LEU A 232 -6.22 3.60 7.95
N LYS A 233 -5.68 4.64 7.30
CA LYS A 233 -6.19 5.16 6.01
C LYS A 233 -5.55 4.50 4.80
N SER A 234 -4.29 4.08 4.92
CA SER A 234 -3.49 3.52 3.82
C SER A 234 -2.78 2.23 4.24
N PHE A 235 -2.88 1.19 3.42
CA PHE A 235 -2.18 -0.07 3.64
C PHE A 235 -1.54 -0.53 2.33
N GLU A 236 -0.22 -0.64 2.31
CA GLU A 236 0.56 -1.18 1.21
C GLU A 236 1.16 -2.53 1.61
N ILE A 237 0.84 -3.56 0.85
CA ILE A 237 1.35 -4.91 1.02
C ILE A 237 2.08 -5.29 -0.26
N ASP A 238 3.39 -5.25 -0.21
CA ASP A 238 4.30 -5.67 -1.28
C ASP A 238 5.04 -6.95 -0.89
N SER A 239 4.27 -7.97 -0.49
CA SER A 239 4.79 -9.22 0.07
C SER A 239 3.76 -10.35 0.13
N PRO A 240 4.15 -11.63 -0.05
CA PRO A 240 3.31 -12.78 0.32
C PRO A 240 3.01 -12.88 1.81
N LEU A 241 3.91 -12.37 2.68
CA LEU A 241 3.93 -12.73 4.09
C LEU A 241 2.64 -12.43 4.85
N PRO A 242 1.95 -11.29 4.62
CA PRO A 242 0.69 -11.01 5.29
C PRO A 242 -0.45 -11.99 4.95
N PHE A 243 -0.32 -12.75 3.86
CA PHE A 243 -1.30 -13.74 3.41
C PHE A 243 -0.99 -15.18 3.86
N HIS A 244 0.10 -15.40 4.60
CA HIS A 244 0.38 -16.69 5.23
C HIS A 244 -0.72 -17.05 6.24
N ASP A 245 -1.13 -18.33 6.31
CA ASP A 245 -2.28 -18.82 7.09
C ASP A 245 -2.38 -18.24 8.52
N THR A 246 -1.25 -18.11 9.23
CA THR A 246 -1.24 -17.57 10.59
C THR A 246 -1.23 -16.04 10.69
N CYS A 247 -0.70 -15.35 9.68
CA CYS A 247 -0.74 -13.88 9.62
C CYS A 247 -2.08 -13.39 9.08
N PHE A 248 -2.69 -14.16 8.17
CA PHE A 248 -3.84 -13.75 7.40
C PHE A 248 -5.04 -13.32 8.26
N PRO A 249 -5.42 -13.96 9.38
CA PRO A 249 -6.47 -13.46 10.25
C PRO A 249 -6.23 -12.03 10.74
N HIS A 250 -4.99 -11.71 11.11
CA HIS A 250 -4.61 -10.38 11.57
C HIS A 250 -4.66 -9.40 10.41
N THR A 251 -4.05 -9.73 9.27
CA THR A 251 -4.09 -8.93 8.05
C THR A 251 -5.52 -8.66 7.59
N LEU A 252 -6.38 -9.68 7.58
CA LEU A 252 -7.78 -9.58 7.20
C LEU A 252 -8.55 -8.65 8.14
N ARG A 253 -8.28 -8.72 9.46
CA ARG A 253 -8.84 -7.79 10.43
C ARG A 253 -8.41 -6.34 10.17
N VAL A 254 -7.16 -6.13 9.72
CA VAL A 254 -6.67 -4.80 9.31
C VAL A 254 -7.43 -4.32 8.07
N LEU A 255 -7.46 -5.14 7.03
CA LEU A 255 -8.09 -4.81 5.75
C LEU A 255 -9.58 -4.49 5.93
N ASN A 256 -10.30 -5.29 6.72
CA ASN A 256 -11.72 -5.11 6.98
C ASN A 256 -12.03 -4.12 8.11
N GLY A 257 -11.05 -3.34 8.57
CA GLY A 257 -11.19 -2.41 9.71
C GLY A 257 -12.08 -1.18 9.45
N GLY A 258 -12.62 -1.01 8.24
CA GLY A 258 -13.66 -0.03 7.92
C GLY A 258 -13.19 1.37 7.47
N TYR A 259 -11.96 1.77 7.79
CA TYR A 259 -11.45 3.14 7.51
C TYR A 259 -10.42 3.21 6.36
N LEU A 260 -10.11 2.07 5.76
CA LEU A 260 -9.09 2.00 4.72
C LEU A 260 -9.59 2.69 3.44
N THR A 261 -8.89 3.76 3.06
CA THR A 261 -9.18 4.54 1.84
C THR A 261 -8.23 4.21 0.70
N LYS A 262 -7.02 3.70 1.01
CA LYS A 262 -5.99 3.33 0.05
C LYS A 262 -5.49 1.93 0.33
N LEU A 263 -5.51 1.08 -0.69
CA LEU A 263 -4.94 -0.26 -0.63
C LEU A 263 -4.01 -0.47 -1.82
N SER A 264 -2.79 -0.90 -1.55
CA SER A 264 -1.81 -1.31 -2.57
C SER A 264 -1.42 -2.75 -2.33
N LEU A 265 -1.61 -3.61 -3.33
CA LEU A 265 -1.26 -5.03 -3.30
C LEU A 265 -0.21 -5.29 -4.38
N GLY A 266 0.97 -5.73 -3.97
CA GLY A 266 2.16 -5.90 -4.81
C GLY A 266 2.92 -7.19 -4.50
N HIS A 267 3.71 -7.68 -5.46
CA HIS A 267 4.72 -8.76 -5.34
C HIS A 267 4.33 -9.94 -4.44
N SER A 268 3.05 -10.30 -4.44
CA SER A 268 2.52 -11.26 -3.46
C SER A 268 3.02 -12.67 -3.72
N SER A 269 3.52 -12.99 -4.92
CA SER A 269 3.86 -14.36 -5.36
C SER A 269 2.73 -15.39 -5.21
N LEU A 270 1.52 -14.95 -4.84
CA LEU A 270 0.35 -15.78 -4.65
C LEU A 270 -0.11 -16.36 -5.99
N ARG A 271 -0.66 -17.58 -5.95
CA ARG A 271 -1.29 -18.19 -7.11
C ARG A 271 -2.63 -17.54 -7.38
N ILE A 272 -3.09 -17.66 -8.63
CA ILE A 272 -4.43 -17.24 -9.05
C ILE A 272 -5.52 -17.85 -8.12
N SER A 273 -5.38 -19.12 -7.75
CA SER A 273 -6.28 -19.81 -6.82
C SER A 273 -6.27 -19.26 -5.40
N ASP A 274 -5.18 -18.64 -4.96
CA ASP A 274 -5.10 -18.07 -3.62
C ASP A 274 -5.93 -16.77 -3.59
N TRP A 275 -5.86 -15.98 -4.66
CA TRP A 275 -6.67 -14.76 -4.82
C TRP A 275 -8.16 -15.01 -4.90
N SER A 276 -8.61 -16.09 -5.55
CA SER A 276 -10.03 -16.46 -5.58
C SER A 276 -10.58 -16.80 -4.20
N ASN A 277 -9.72 -17.19 -3.24
CA ASN A 277 -10.09 -17.40 -1.85
C ASN A 277 -9.95 -16.13 -0.99
N ILE A 278 -8.96 -15.29 -1.27
CA ILE A 278 -8.66 -14.08 -0.47
C ILE A 278 -9.62 -12.94 -0.82
N LEU A 279 -9.79 -12.61 -2.09
CA LEU A 279 -10.55 -11.43 -2.52
C LEU A 279 -11.99 -11.41 -2.03
N PRO A 280 -12.76 -12.52 -1.99
CA PRO A 280 -14.12 -12.53 -1.44
C PRO A 280 -14.20 -12.14 0.04
N LEU A 281 -13.13 -12.35 0.80
CA LEU A 281 -13.08 -12.03 2.24
C LEU A 281 -12.80 -10.55 2.51
N LEU A 282 -12.36 -9.82 1.47
CA LEU A 282 -12.00 -8.41 1.54
C LEU A 282 -13.25 -7.52 1.39
N SER A 283 -13.48 -6.66 2.39
CA SER A 283 -14.55 -5.66 2.43
C SER A 283 -14.05 -4.34 3.03
N MET A 284 -13.94 -3.30 2.19
CA MET A 284 -13.52 -1.95 2.57
C MET A 284 -14.48 -0.90 2.00
N SER A 285 -15.54 -0.55 2.71
CA SER A 285 -16.59 0.36 2.21
C SER A 285 -16.12 1.77 1.83
N LEU A 286 -14.98 2.22 2.37
CA LEU A 286 -14.39 3.54 2.11
C LEU A 286 -13.22 3.50 1.11
N LEU A 287 -12.94 2.36 0.48
CA LEU A 287 -11.81 2.23 -0.43
C LEU A 287 -11.99 3.13 -1.66
N SER A 288 -11.15 4.16 -1.78
CA SER A 288 -11.17 5.13 -2.88
C SER A 288 -9.99 4.98 -3.83
N GLU A 289 -8.85 4.46 -3.36
CA GLU A 289 -7.67 4.20 -4.18
C GLU A 289 -7.27 2.73 -4.05
N PHE A 290 -7.22 2.04 -5.18
CA PHE A 290 -6.78 0.66 -5.24
C PHE A 290 -5.63 0.52 -6.24
N LYS A 291 -4.51 -0.03 -5.78
CA LYS A 291 -3.35 -0.33 -6.61
C LYS A 291 -3.07 -1.82 -6.57
N LEU A 292 -2.94 -2.42 -7.74
CA LEU A 292 -2.55 -3.80 -7.92
C LEU A 292 -1.28 -3.80 -8.76
N ARG A 293 -0.20 -4.39 -8.24
CA ARG A 293 1.11 -4.45 -8.90
C ARG A 293 1.60 -5.88 -8.95
N ASN A 294 2.16 -6.30 -10.08
CA ASN A 294 2.83 -7.59 -10.26
C ASN A 294 2.10 -8.77 -9.58
N SER A 295 0.78 -8.82 -9.74
CA SER A 295 -0.07 -9.80 -9.08
C SER A 295 -0.81 -10.62 -10.13
N LYS A 296 -0.73 -11.94 -10.00
CA LYS A 296 -1.40 -12.88 -10.90
C LYS A 296 -2.83 -13.11 -10.42
N ILE A 297 -3.70 -12.12 -10.64
CA ILE A 297 -5.13 -12.20 -10.31
C ILE A 297 -5.92 -12.40 -11.59
N ASP A 298 -6.83 -13.36 -11.60
CA ASP A 298 -7.76 -13.50 -12.71
C ASP A 298 -8.75 -12.33 -12.74
N PHE A 299 -9.07 -11.82 -13.94
CA PHE A 299 -9.96 -10.67 -14.07
C PHE A 299 -11.37 -10.96 -13.51
N ARG A 300 -11.84 -12.21 -13.55
CA ARG A 300 -13.13 -12.58 -12.95
C ARG A 300 -13.15 -12.33 -11.45
N ASP A 301 -12.10 -12.72 -10.74
CA ASP A 301 -11.99 -12.51 -9.29
C ASP A 301 -11.77 -11.03 -8.96
N LEU A 302 -10.91 -10.35 -9.73
CA LEU A 302 -10.68 -8.92 -9.57
C LEU A 302 -11.95 -8.09 -9.83
N SER A 303 -12.69 -8.40 -10.88
CA SER A 303 -13.93 -7.69 -11.22
C SER A 303 -15.01 -7.90 -10.14
N ALA A 304 -15.13 -9.11 -9.60
CA ALA A 304 -16.03 -9.37 -8.48
C ALA A 304 -15.63 -8.55 -7.23
N PHE A 305 -14.33 -8.38 -6.96
CA PHE A 305 -13.84 -7.50 -5.90
C PHE A 305 -14.16 -6.03 -6.19
N LEU A 306 -13.80 -5.51 -7.35
CA LEU A 306 -14.02 -4.11 -7.73
C LEU A 306 -15.51 -3.72 -7.74
N LEU A 307 -16.40 -4.63 -8.14
CA LEU A 307 -17.86 -4.41 -8.09
C LEU A 307 -18.37 -4.11 -6.67
N ARG A 308 -17.78 -4.72 -5.64
CA ARG A 308 -18.16 -4.46 -4.25
C ARG A 308 -17.63 -3.14 -3.71
N HIS A 309 -16.69 -2.51 -4.42
CA HIS A 309 -15.98 -1.30 -4.01
C HIS A 309 -16.26 -0.15 -4.99
N SER A 310 -17.53 0.20 -5.15
CA SER A 310 -17.99 1.25 -6.08
C SER A 310 -17.50 2.67 -5.73
N SER A 311 -16.91 2.86 -4.55
CA SER A 311 -16.27 4.08 -4.09
C SER A 311 -14.91 4.35 -4.71
N ILE A 312 -14.31 3.39 -5.44
CA ILE A 312 -12.99 3.56 -6.06
C ILE A 312 -13.02 4.70 -7.09
N ILE A 313 -12.12 5.66 -6.88
CA ILE A 313 -11.90 6.84 -7.71
C ILE A 313 -10.59 6.69 -8.50
N HIS A 314 -9.57 6.09 -7.87
CA HIS A 314 -8.26 5.83 -8.49
C HIS A 314 -7.98 4.32 -8.54
N LEU A 315 -7.74 3.81 -9.75
CA LEU A 315 -7.41 2.41 -9.99
C LEU A 315 -6.07 2.30 -10.71
N ASP A 316 -5.10 1.66 -10.07
CA ASP A 316 -3.79 1.39 -10.66
C ASP A 316 -3.63 -0.11 -10.88
N LEU A 317 -3.50 -0.51 -12.14
CA LEU A 317 -3.30 -1.89 -12.58
C LEU A 317 -1.93 -2.05 -13.25
N SER A 318 -0.99 -1.16 -12.97
CA SER A 318 0.37 -1.25 -13.52
C SER A 318 1.01 -2.58 -13.17
N ASP A 319 1.89 -3.04 -14.05
CA ASP A 319 2.68 -4.25 -13.85
C ASP A 319 1.92 -5.57 -13.73
N ASN A 320 0.64 -5.62 -14.12
CA ASN A 320 -0.10 -6.87 -14.20
C ASN A 320 -0.14 -7.37 -15.64
N ILE A 321 0.07 -8.67 -15.80
CA ILE A 321 -0.08 -9.34 -17.09
C ILE A 321 -1.53 -9.83 -17.18
N PRO A 322 -2.30 -9.46 -18.21
CA PRO A 322 -3.64 -9.99 -18.39
C PRO A 322 -3.60 -11.52 -18.48
N THR A 323 -4.54 -12.17 -17.80
CA THR A 323 -4.77 -13.61 -17.99
C THR A 323 -5.34 -13.84 -19.40
N SER A 324 -5.36 -15.10 -19.86
CA SER A 324 -5.81 -15.44 -21.23
C SER A 324 -7.28 -15.11 -21.52
N GLU A 325 -8.07 -14.77 -20.50
CA GLU A 325 -9.48 -14.46 -20.66
C GLU A 325 -9.72 -12.99 -21.09
N PRO A 326 -10.71 -12.74 -21.96
CA PRO A 326 -11.05 -11.39 -22.36
C PRO A 326 -11.59 -10.58 -21.17
N ILE A 327 -10.96 -9.43 -20.92
CA ILE A 327 -11.37 -8.49 -19.89
C ILE A 327 -12.66 -7.78 -20.35
N MET A 328 -13.78 -8.10 -19.71
CA MET A 328 -15.09 -7.50 -20.00
C MET A 328 -15.73 -6.97 -18.72
N PRO A 329 -15.62 -5.67 -18.42
CA PRO A 329 -16.28 -5.09 -17.27
C PRO A 329 -17.82 -5.23 -17.37
N PRO A 330 -18.49 -5.59 -16.27
CA PRO A 330 -19.95 -5.63 -16.20
C PRO A 330 -20.57 -4.22 -16.27
N LYS A 331 -21.87 -4.13 -16.54
CA LYS A 331 -22.56 -2.83 -16.56
C LYS A 331 -22.54 -2.17 -15.18
N GLY A 332 -22.29 -0.86 -15.14
CA GLY A 332 -22.24 -0.09 -13.89
C GLY A 332 -20.97 -0.30 -13.07
N PHE A 333 -19.90 -0.81 -13.69
CA PHE A 333 -18.63 -1.06 -13.05
C PHE A 333 -17.92 0.25 -12.68
N LEU A 334 -17.55 0.41 -11.40
CA LEU A 334 -16.81 1.55 -10.86
C LEU A 334 -17.34 2.93 -11.34
N PRO A 335 -18.57 3.30 -10.98
CA PRO A 335 -19.23 4.50 -11.51
C PRO A 335 -18.51 5.81 -11.15
N ARG A 336 -17.67 5.80 -10.10
CA ARG A 336 -16.90 6.97 -9.62
C ARG A 336 -15.45 7.01 -10.12
N LEU A 337 -15.06 6.09 -10.99
CA LEU A 337 -13.67 6.02 -11.46
C LEU A 337 -13.29 7.29 -12.22
N GLU A 338 -12.27 7.99 -11.73
CA GLU A 338 -11.73 9.23 -12.31
C GLU A 338 -10.34 9.02 -12.92
N VAL A 339 -9.52 8.18 -12.31
CA VAL A 339 -8.13 7.93 -12.72
C VAL A 339 -7.93 6.43 -12.87
N ILE A 340 -7.44 6.03 -14.04
CA ILE A 340 -6.99 4.66 -14.28
C ILE A 340 -5.56 4.64 -14.80
N SER A 341 -4.74 3.76 -14.26
CA SER A 341 -3.41 3.43 -14.78
C SER A 341 -3.27 1.93 -14.98
N GLY A 342 -2.43 1.51 -15.92
CA GLY A 342 -2.19 0.09 -16.14
C GLY A 342 -1.48 -0.22 -17.45
N ASP A 343 -1.19 -1.51 -17.63
CA ASP A 343 -0.64 -2.01 -18.88
C ASP A 343 -1.65 -1.83 -20.05
N PRO A 344 -1.20 -1.38 -21.23
CA PRO A 344 -2.08 -1.19 -22.38
C PRO A 344 -2.93 -2.41 -22.73
N ASP A 345 -2.39 -3.63 -22.63
CA ASP A 345 -3.14 -4.84 -22.94
C ASP A 345 -4.32 -5.00 -21.97
N TYR A 346 -4.07 -4.78 -20.68
CA TYR A 346 -5.09 -4.83 -19.62
C TYR A 346 -6.16 -3.73 -19.81
N LEU A 347 -5.72 -2.49 -20.03
CA LEU A 347 -6.60 -1.35 -20.19
C LEU A 347 -7.42 -1.41 -21.48
N SER A 348 -6.93 -2.09 -22.52
CA SER A 348 -7.65 -2.22 -23.79
C SER A 348 -8.98 -2.97 -23.64
N GLY A 349 -9.00 -4.04 -22.83
CA GLY A 349 -10.23 -4.75 -22.49
C GLY A 349 -11.05 -4.01 -21.45
N PHE A 350 -10.39 -3.40 -20.45
CA PHE A 350 -11.07 -2.63 -19.40
C PHE A 350 -11.84 -1.42 -19.93
N LEU A 351 -11.32 -0.75 -20.96
CA LEU A 351 -11.96 0.41 -21.59
C LEU A 351 -12.87 0.03 -22.77
N SER A 352 -13.05 -1.26 -23.06
CA SER A 352 -13.75 -1.72 -24.26
C SER A 352 -15.25 -1.35 -24.29
N ARG A 353 -15.66 -0.70 -25.40
CA ARG A 353 -17.02 -0.52 -25.97
C ARG A 353 -18.25 -0.53 -25.06
N GLN A 354 -18.17 0.12 -23.92
CA GLN A 354 -19.35 0.62 -23.22
C GLN A 354 -19.08 2.08 -22.86
N GLY A 355 -19.47 2.99 -23.76
CA GLY A 355 -19.15 4.43 -23.69
C GLY A 355 -19.55 5.12 -22.38
N ASP A 356 -20.45 4.50 -21.62
CA ASP A 356 -21.00 5.03 -20.37
C ASP A 356 -20.48 4.33 -19.11
N LEU A 357 -19.50 3.41 -19.20
CA LEU A 357 -19.01 2.67 -18.02
C LEU A 357 -18.38 3.57 -16.96
N PHE A 358 -17.52 4.50 -17.40
CA PHE A 358 -16.77 5.38 -16.50
C PHE A 358 -17.09 6.84 -16.84
N PRO A 359 -18.25 7.36 -16.39
CA PRO A 359 -18.72 8.70 -16.74
C PRO A 359 -17.85 9.83 -16.17
N HIS A 360 -17.09 9.56 -15.11
CA HIS A 360 -16.21 10.52 -14.44
C HIS A 360 -14.73 10.38 -14.79
N LEU A 361 -14.38 9.47 -15.70
CA LEU A 361 -12.98 9.25 -16.08
C LEU A 361 -12.40 10.52 -16.69
N ARG A 362 -11.32 11.01 -16.07
CA ARG A 362 -10.60 12.23 -16.44
C ARG A 362 -9.11 12.00 -16.69
N SER A 363 -8.56 10.86 -16.25
CA SER A 363 -7.14 10.54 -16.45
C SER A 363 -6.95 9.07 -16.80
N VAL A 364 -6.14 8.82 -17.82
CA VAL A 364 -5.72 7.49 -18.27
C VAL A 364 -4.20 7.48 -18.39
N ALA A 365 -3.52 6.61 -17.65
CA ALA A 365 -2.08 6.44 -17.75
C ALA A 365 -1.71 5.04 -18.25
N LEU A 366 -0.99 5.00 -19.37
CA LEU A 366 -0.56 3.78 -20.03
C LEU A 366 0.87 3.49 -19.59
N MET A 367 1.03 2.52 -18.69
CA MET A 367 2.31 2.18 -18.06
C MET A 367 2.72 0.77 -18.51
N PRO A 368 3.69 0.63 -19.41
CA PRO A 368 4.08 -0.66 -19.94
C PRO A 368 4.75 -1.50 -18.85
N TYR A 369 4.42 -2.78 -18.79
CA TYR A 369 5.12 -3.71 -17.89
C TYR A 369 6.63 -3.78 -18.21
N LEU A 370 7.47 -3.60 -17.19
CA LEU A 370 8.94 -3.57 -17.31
C LEU A 370 9.55 -4.84 -17.96
N GLY A 371 8.83 -5.97 -17.94
CA GLY A 371 9.29 -7.23 -18.53
C GLY A 371 8.95 -7.44 -20.01
N LEU A 372 7.96 -6.72 -20.56
CA LEU A 372 7.54 -6.88 -21.96
C LEU A 372 8.13 -5.76 -22.81
N ARG A 373 8.93 -6.16 -23.82
CA ARG A 373 9.78 -5.22 -24.57
C ARG A 373 9.02 -4.36 -25.59
N THR A 374 7.75 -4.62 -25.86
CA THR A 374 6.98 -3.89 -26.87
C THR A 374 5.52 -3.79 -26.47
N ILE A 375 4.99 -2.56 -26.44
CA ILE A 375 3.54 -2.34 -26.34
C ILE A 375 2.86 -2.94 -27.57
N GLN A 376 1.82 -3.74 -27.37
CA GLN A 376 1.04 -4.26 -28.49
C GLN A 376 0.28 -3.11 -29.16
N TYR A 377 0.62 -2.82 -30.41
CA TYR A 377 -0.04 -1.79 -31.21
C TYR A 377 -1.57 -1.96 -31.24
N GLY A 378 -2.06 -3.20 -31.25
CA GLY A 378 -3.50 -3.50 -31.22
C GLY A 378 -4.21 -2.99 -29.97
N ALA A 379 -3.58 -3.13 -28.80
CA ALA A 379 -4.16 -2.70 -27.53
C ALA A 379 -4.27 -1.17 -27.44
N LEU A 380 -3.21 -0.44 -27.78
CA LEU A 380 -3.23 1.03 -27.83
C LEU A 380 -4.26 1.55 -28.83
N LYS A 381 -4.33 0.95 -30.02
CA LYS A 381 -5.34 1.33 -31.01
C LYS A 381 -6.77 1.14 -30.49
N ASN A 382 -7.02 0.05 -29.77
CA ASN A 382 -8.32 -0.18 -29.14
C ASN A 382 -8.62 0.88 -28.07
N ILE A 383 -7.64 1.21 -27.21
CA ILE A 383 -7.77 2.27 -26.20
C ILE A 383 -8.09 3.60 -26.86
N PHE A 384 -7.33 4.03 -27.87
CA PHE A 384 -7.58 5.30 -28.56
C PHE A 384 -8.95 5.34 -29.21
N ARG A 385 -9.38 4.27 -29.87
CA ARG A 385 -10.75 4.20 -30.41
C ARG A 385 -11.80 4.35 -29.31
N ASN A 386 -11.63 3.67 -28.17
CA ASN A 386 -12.56 3.79 -27.05
C ASN A 386 -12.57 5.19 -26.42
N LEU A 387 -11.43 5.90 -26.42
CA LEU A 387 -11.34 7.29 -25.96
C LEU A 387 -11.96 8.26 -26.96
N ALA A 388 -11.76 8.04 -28.26
CA ALA A 388 -12.36 8.85 -29.34
C ALA A 388 -13.89 8.76 -29.33
N ASP A 389 -14.46 7.60 -28.96
CA ASP A 389 -15.90 7.41 -28.85
C ASP A 389 -16.53 8.18 -27.66
N ARG A 390 -15.72 8.75 -26.75
CA ARG A 390 -16.23 9.52 -25.60
C ARG A 390 -16.67 10.92 -26.02
N LYS A 391 -17.97 11.16 -25.95
CA LYS A 391 -18.60 12.45 -26.31
C LYS A 391 -18.43 13.56 -25.27
N ARG A 392 -17.96 13.24 -24.05
CA ARG A 392 -17.93 14.19 -22.93
C ARG A 392 -16.69 13.99 -22.07
N GLY A 393 -16.23 15.09 -21.50
CA GLY A 393 -15.13 15.13 -20.53
C GLY A 393 -13.80 15.50 -21.16
N THR A 394 -12.94 16.07 -20.33
CA THR A 394 -11.54 16.31 -20.63
C THR A 394 -10.71 15.17 -20.05
N ILE A 395 -9.93 14.52 -20.92
CA ILE A 395 -9.01 13.46 -20.54
C ILE A 395 -7.58 14.00 -20.49
N HIS A 396 -6.91 13.68 -19.40
CA HIS A 396 -5.46 13.65 -19.31
C HIS A 396 -4.99 12.25 -19.72
N LEU A 397 -4.22 12.17 -20.81
CA LEU A 397 -3.63 10.92 -21.28
C LEU A 397 -2.13 10.95 -21.00
N SER A 398 -1.65 10.03 -20.17
CA SER A 398 -0.22 9.80 -19.95
C SER A 398 0.20 8.52 -20.66
N ILE A 399 1.28 8.55 -21.44
CA ILE A 399 1.82 7.38 -22.13
C ILE A 399 3.30 7.24 -21.79
N GLU A 400 3.65 6.11 -21.18
CA GLU A 400 5.03 5.75 -20.89
C GLU A 400 5.60 4.83 -21.97
N PHE A 401 6.79 5.17 -22.45
CA PHE A 401 7.56 4.37 -23.41
C PHE A 401 8.83 3.84 -22.73
N SER A 402 8.92 2.51 -22.57
CA SER A 402 10.04 1.83 -21.91
C SER A 402 11.18 1.45 -22.87
N ALA A 403 10.91 1.26 -24.16
CA ALA A 403 11.90 0.82 -25.16
C ALA A 403 12.01 1.79 -26.34
N GLN A 404 13.24 1.99 -26.84
CA GLN A 404 13.50 2.81 -28.04
C GLN A 404 13.12 2.08 -29.34
N ILE A 405 13.27 0.75 -29.35
CA ILE A 405 13.12 -0.06 -30.55
C ILE A 405 11.65 -0.07 -30.94
N GLY A 406 11.39 0.33 -32.20
CA GLY A 406 10.05 0.31 -32.79
C GLY A 406 9.20 1.55 -32.55
N LEU A 407 9.67 2.59 -31.85
CA LEU A 407 8.89 3.82 -31.66
C LEU A 407 8.58 4.55 -32.97
N THR A 408 9.56 4.70 -33.87
CA THR A 408 9.33 5.28 -35.20
C THR A 408 8.26 4.49 -35.96
N GLN A 409 8.41 3.16 -35.99
CA GLN A 409 7.46 2.27 -36.65
C GLN A 409 6.08 2.35 -35.99
N TRP A 410 6.02 2.49 -34.67
CA TRP A 410 4.78 2.64 -33.92
C TRP A 410 4.06 3.94 -34.28
N PHE A 411 4.75 5.09 -34.24
CA PHE A 411 4.20 6.38 -34.65
C PHE A 411 3.72 6.34 -36.10
N TYR A 412 4.50 5.72 -36.99
CA TYR A 412 4.12 5.53 -38.39
C TYR A 412 2.86 4.67 -38.53
N MET A 413 2.78 3.55 -37.82
CA MET A 413 1.59 2.68 -37.83
C MET A 413 0.37 3.40 -37.26
N ALA A 414 0.54 4.21 -36.21
CA ALA A 414 -0.54 4.96 -35.58
C ALA A 414 -1.22 5.92 -36.58
N ARG A 415 -0.48 6.45 -37.57
CA ARG A 415 -1.03 7.31 -38.64
C ARG A 415 -1.93 6.60 -39.64
N SER A 416 -1.78 5.29 -39.84
CA SER A 416 -2.45 4.61 -40.96
C SER A 416 -3.98 4.60 -40.87
N LYS A 417 -4.56 4.82 -39.67
CA LYS A 417 -6.01 4.87 -39.41
C LYS A 417 -6.29 5.83 -38.25
N PRO A 418 -6.30 7.15 -38.49
CA PRO A 418 -6.45 8.13 -37.43
C PRO A 418 -7.83 8.01 -36.79
N CYS A 419 -7.87 8.10 -35.47
CA CYS A 419 -9.08 8.37 -34.71
C CYS A 419 -8.83 9.64 -33.92
N SER A 420 -9.67 10.65 -34.13
CA SER A 420 -9.50 11.95 -33.48
C SER A 420 -9.74 11.81 -31.98
N LEU A 421 -8.75 12.19 -31.16
CA LEU A 421 -8.83 12.14 -29.70
C LEU A 421 -9.21 13.50 -29.12
N ASP A 422 -10.33 14.06 -29.58
CA ASP A 422 -10.78 15.43 -29.24
C ASP A 422 -10.99 15.63 -27.72
N CYS A 423 -11.28 14.55 -27.00
CA CYS A 423 -11.45 14.56 -25.56
C CYS A 423 -10.13 14.74 -24.79
N VAL A 424 -8.97 14.47 -25.40
CA VAL A 424 -7.66 14.57 -24.75
C VAL A 424 -7.16 16.01 -24.81
N LYS A 425 -7.16 16.71 -23.67
CA LYS A 425 -6.65 18.09 -23.58
C LYS A 425 -5.25 18.18 -22.99
N THR A 426 -4.83 17.19 -22.21
CA THR A 426 -3.46 17.07 -21.71
C THR A 426 -2.88 15.75 -22.17
N LEU A 427 -1.74 15.82 -22.85
CA LEU A 427 -0.96 14.66 -23.27
C LEU A 427 0.37 14.70 -22.53
N GLU A 428 0.62 13.71 -21.67
CA GLU A 428 1.90 13.50 -20.99
C GLU A 428 2.62 12.32 -21.66
N ILE A 429 3.89 12.53 -22.01
CA ILE A 429 4.72 11.49 -22.61
C ILE A 429 5.93 11.27 -21.71
N ILE A 430 6.03 10.05 -21.19
CA ILE A 430 7.07 9.66 -20.24
C ILE A 430 8.04 8.73 -20.97
N ARG A 431 9.34 9.04 -20.90
CA ARG A 431 10.38 8.19 -21.49
C ARG A 431 11.68 8.28 -20.71
N PHE A 432 12.09 7.20 -20.06
CA PHE A 432 13.27 7.24 -19.21
C PHE A 432 14.58 7.03 -19.99
N GLY A 433 15.54 7.95 -19.81
CA GLY A 433 16.98 7.71 -20.00
C GLY A 433 17.50 7.54 -21.44
N ILE A 434 16.65 7.61 -22.46
CA ILE A 434 17.09 7.40 -23.86
C ILE A 434 16.75 8.62 -24.72
N PRO A 435 17.76 9.27 -25.33
CA PRO A 435 17.54 10.36 -26.26
C PRO A 435 16.62 9.98 -27.42
N ILE A 436 15.74 10.90 -27.80
CA ILE A 436 14.92 10.74 -29.02
C ILE A 436 15.78 11.10 -30.22
N SER A 437 15.87 10.20 -31.23
CA SER A 437 16.53 10.56 -32.49
C SER A 437 15.71 11.59 -33.26
N SER A 438 16.35 12.35 -34.14
CA SER A 438 15.66 13.33 -35.00
C SER A 438 14.45 12.73 -35.73
N GLU A 439 14.61 11.55 -36.32
CA GLU A 439 13.54 10.84 -37.06
C GLU A 439 12.36 10.43 -36.16
N VAL A 440 12.64 9.92 -34.95
CA VAL A 440 11.59 9.58 -33.98
C VAL A 440 10.85 10.84 -33.54
N CYS A 441 11.58 11.95 -33.38
CA CYS A 441 11.03 13.24 -32.99
C CYS A 441 10.07 13.78 -34.07
N ASP A 442 10.49 13.79 -35.34
CA ASP A 442 9.63 14.15 -36.47
C ASP A 442 8.40 13.25 -36.56
N SER A 443 8.59 11.95 -36.30
CA SER A 443 7.51 10.97 -36.32
C SER A 443 6.48 11.24 -35.22
N PHE A 444 6.97 11.55 -34.02
CA PHE A 444 6.19 11.89 -32.83
C PHE A 444 5.37 13.15 -33.02
N PHE A 445 5.98 14.26 -33.44
CA PHE A 445 5.27 15.54 -33.57
C PHE A 445 4.12 15.47 -34.56
N TYR A 446 4.34 14.85 -35.72
CA TYR A 446 3.28 14.64 -36.68
C TYR A 446 2.19 13.73 -36.12
N TRP A 447 2.53 12.68 -35.37
CA TRP A 447 1.54 11.84 -34.70
C TRP A 447 0.72 12.64 -33.68
N VAL A 448 1.34 13.54 -32.91
CA VAL A 448 0.63 14.44 -32.00
C VAL A 448 -0.35 15.33 -32.76
N SER A 449 0.12 15.98 -33.84
CA SER A 449 -0.71 16.85 -34.68
C SER A 449 -1.92 16.15 -35.30
N ASP A 450 -1.73 14.92 -35.77
CA ASP A 450 -2.76 14.15 -36.48
C ASP A 450 -3.79 13.52 -35.52
N MET A 451 -3.34 13.01 -34.37
CA MET A 451 -4.21 12.27 -33.45
C MET A 451 -4.86 13.14 -32.37
N PHE A 452 -4.24 14.28 -32.02
CA PHE A 452 -4.66 15.11 -30.89
C PHE A 452 -4.88 16.57 -31.32
N PRO A 453 -5.78 16.85 -32.27
CA PRO A 453 -5.98 18.21 -32.80
C PRO A 453 -6.41 19.23 -31.71
N CYS A 454 -7.02 18.72 -30.63
CA CYS A 454 -7.56 19.48 -29.53
C CYS A 454 -6.68 19.52 -28.26
N VAL A 455 -5.43 19.05 -28.34
CA VAL A 455 -4.53 19.08 -27.17
C VAL A 455 -4.22 20.53 -26.78
N GLN A 456 -4.30 20.83 -25.49
CA GLN A 456 -4.01 22.16 -24.91
C GLN A 456 -2.66 22.19 -24.18
N LYS A 457 -2.27 21.05 -23.60
CA LYS A 457 -1.03 20.90 -22.86
C LYS A 457 -0.28 19.64 -23.28
N LEU A 458 0.97 19.80 -23.67
CA LEU A 458 1.88 18.70 -23.97
C LEU A 458 3.00 18.66 -22.91
N ASP A 459 3.06 17.61 -22.11
CA ASP A 459 4.07 17.43 -21.06
C ASP A 459 5.12 16.40 -21.48
N LEU A 460 6.35 16.88 -21.66
CA LEU A 460 7.53 16.12 -22.05
C LEU A 460 8.66 16.27 -21.01
N ARG A 461 8.32 16.62 -19.76
CA ARG A 461 9.32 16.84 -18.68
C ARG A 461 10.30 15.69 -18.54
N ARG A 462 9.83 14.47 -18.79
CA ARG A 462 10.60 13.24 -18.60
C ARG A 462 11.33 12.78 -19.85
N ILE A 463 11.25 13.51 -20.97
CA ILE A 463 11.94 13.14 -22.21
C ILE A 463 13.32 13.80 -22.26
N VAL A 464 14.35 13.00 -22.57
CA VAL A 464 15.66 13.52 -22.97
C VAL A 464 15.61 13.88 -24.45
N LEU A 465 15.56 15.16 -24.75
CA LEU A 465 15.52 15.65 -26.13
C LEU A 465 16.92 15.70 -26.75
N PRO A 466 17.01 15.61 -28.10
CA PRO A 466 18.22 15.94 -28.84
C PRO A 466 18.54 17.45 -28.71
N ASP A 467 19.67 17.87 -29.30
CA ASP A 467 20.17 19.25 -29.34
C ASP A 467 19.04 20.33 -29.33
N PRO A 468 19.06 21.29 -28.39
CA PRO A 468 18.04 22.34 -28.25
C PRO A 468 17.70 23.06 -29.56
N ASN A 469 18.67 23.23 -30.47
CA ASN A 469 18.44 23.93 -31.73
C ASN A 469 17.47 23.18 -32.66
N ILE A 470 17.49 21.84 -32.63
CA ILE A 470 16.62 21.01 -33.47
C ILE A 470 15.20 20.92 -32.88
N TRP A 471 15.02 21.34 -31.64
CA TRP A 471 13.72 21.32 -30.97
C TRP A 471 12.86 22.55 -31.33
N THR A 472 13.48 23.73 -31.38
CA THR A 472 12.76 25.01 -31.54
C THR A 472 11.86 25.06 -32.78
N TRP A 473 12.40 24.73 -33.96
CA TRP A 473 11.62 24.78 -35.20
C TRP A 473 10.48 23.74 -35.24
N ARG A 474 10.62 22.61 -34.54
CA ARG A 474 9.57 21.59 -34.45
C ARG A 474 8.45 22.01 -33.53
N VAL A 475 8.79 22.69 -32.44
CA VAL A 475 7.80 23.31 -31.55
C VAL A 475 6.98 24.33 -32.31
N ASP A 476 7.61 25.17 -33.15
CA ASP A 476 6.91 26.12 -34.01
C ASP A 476 5.94 25.42 -34.98
N ALA A 477 6.40 24.37 -35.66
CA ALA A 477 5.55 23.57 -36.53
C ALA A 477 4.37 22.89 -35.78
N LEU A 478 4.58 22.50 -34.52
CA LEU A 478 3.53 21.93 -33.69
C LEU A 478 2.49 23.01 -33.30
N TRP A 479 2.92 24.23 -32.97
CA TRP A 479 1.99 25.34 -32.68
C TRP A 479 1.07 25.68 -33.85
N ASP A 480 1.59 25.56 -35.08
CA ASP A 480 0.80 25.76 -36.30
C ASP A 480 -0.16 24.61 -36.57
N SER A 481 0.25 23.37 -36.23
CA SER A 481 -0.54 22.16 -36.47
C SER A 481 -1.60 21.87 -35.39
N CYS A 482 -1.37 22.32 -34.16
CA CYS A 482 -2.27 22.11 -33.01
C CYS A 482 -2.84 23.46 -32.54
N PRO A 483 -3.94 23.94 -33.14
CA PRO A 483 -4.47 25.28 -32.88
C PRO A 483 -5.06 25.45 -31.48
N GLU A 484 -5.26 24.38 -30.70
CA GLU A 484 -5.67 24.48 -29.30
C GLU A 484 -4.49 24.42 -28.31
N LEU A 485 -3.28 24.09 -28.77
CA LEU A 485 -2.13 23.95 -27.89
C LEU A 485 -1.82 25.31 -27.25
N GLN A 486 -1.66 25.32 -25.93
CA GLN A 486 -1.38 26.51 -25.12
C GLN A 486 0.00 26.43 -24.45
N SER A 487 0.40 25.24 -23.99
CA SER A 487 1.68 25.04 -23.32
C SER A 487 2.35 23.73 -23.70
N ILE A 488 3.68 23.78 -23.86
CA ILE A 488 4.55 22.60 -24.00
C ILE A 488 5.56 22.67 -22.85
N ILE A 489 5.68 21.58 -22.09
CA ILE A 489 6.65 21.50 -20.99
C ILE A 489 7.76 20.54 -21.38
N VAL A 490 9.00 20.96 -21.21
CA VAL A 490 10.20 20.21 -21.58
C VAL A 490 11.23 20.35 -20.48
N GLY A 491 11.63 19.24 -19.87
CA GLY A 491 12.49 19.27 -18.68
C GLY A 491 11.89 20.14 -17.57
N VAL A 492 12.54 21.26 -17.26
CA VAL A 492 12.07 22.25 -16.29
C VAL A 492 11.41 23.48 -16.93
N GLU A 493 11.49 23.59 -18.26
CA GLU A 493 11.04 24.76 -19.01
C GLU A 493 9.60 24.58 -19.48
N THR A 494 8.84 25.68 -19.49
CA THR A 494 7.48 25.72 -20.01
C THR A 494 7.40 26.77 -21.12
N TYR A 495 7.12 26.30 -22.32
CA TYR A 495 6.93 27.11 -23.51
C TYR A 495 5.44 27.44 -23.64
N GLN A 496 5.11 28.72 -23.50
CA GLN A 496 3.75 29.21 -23.75
C GLN A 496 3.59 29.54 -25.23
N ARG A 497 2.38 29.38 -25.75
CA ARG A 497 2.09 29.78 -27.13
C ARG A 497 2.38 31.27 -27.32
N PRO A 498 3.05 31.68 -28.40
CA PRO A 498 3.22 33.09 -28.74
C PRO A 498 1.87 33.78 -28.89
N VAL A 499 1.68 34.91 -28.21
CA VAL A 499 0.53 35.80 -28.44
C VAL A 499 0.76 36.46 -29.80
N LYS A 500 -0.11 36.17 -30.77
CA LYS A 500 -0.08 36.80 -32.10
C LYS A 500 -0.63 38.22 -32.05
#